data_AF-A0A6B2V4Y0-F1
#
_entry.id   AF-A0A6B2V4Y0-F1
#
_cell.length_a   1.000
_cell.length_b   1.000
_cell.length_c   1.000
_cell.angle_alpha   90.00
_cell.angle_beta   90.00
_cell.angle_gamma   90.00
#
_symmetry.space_group_name_H-M   'P 1'
#
loop_
_entity.id
_entity.type
_entity.pdbx_description
1 polymer ?
#
loop_
_entity_poly.entity_id
_entity_poly.type
_entity_poly.pdbx_seq_one_letter_code
_entity_poly.pdbx_strand_id
1 'polypeptide(L)'
;PAWKKADGAWSACMRAAGHRYATPQDAQEGRDRREDQLRQLLTGGADADGPTEREKRTAADDARCKRRTGYVRAVHAVDVRVQTRLVAEHREELERERARVRDAVRTARAVLASA
;
A
#
# COMPACT_ATOMS: atom_id res chain seq x y z
N PRO A 1 9.44 16.62 6.34
CA PRO A 1 10.01 15.46 5.62
C PRO A 1 9.61 15.46 4.14
N ALA A 2 10.42 14.90 3.25
CA ALA A 2 10.14 14.88 1.81
C ALA A 2 8.82 14.17 1.46
N TRP A 3 8.42 13.14 2.22
CA TRP A 3 7.15 12.45 2.03
C TRP A 3 5.93 13.36 2.30
N LYS A 4 5.96 14.21 3.35
CA LYS A 4 4.88 15.18 3.61
C LYS A 4 4.68 16.19 2.46
N LYS A 5 5.76 16.57 1.77
CA LYS A 5 5.68 17.44 0.58
C LYS A 5 5.03 16.70 -0.60
N ALA A 6 5.36 15.41 -0.77
CA ALA A 6 4.73 14.57 -1.78
C ALA A 6 3.23 14.41 -1.49
N ASP A 7 2.84 14.15 -0.23
CA ASP A 7 1.44 14.08 0.21
C ASP A 7 0.70 15.38 -0.13
N GLY A 8 1.27 16.52 0.22
CA GLY A 8 0.66 17.82 -0.05
C GLY A 8 0.41 18.07 -1.55
N ALA A 9 1.39 17.74 -2.41
CA ALA A 9 1.25 17.89 -3.85
C ALA A 9 0.19 16.93 -4.43
N TRP A 10 0.20 15.67 -4.02
CA TRP A 10 -0.81 14.68 -4.41
C TRP A 10 -2.21 15.10 -3.95
N SER A 11 -2.34 15.52 -2.69
CA SER A 11 -3.60 15.94 -2.07
C SER A 11 -4.18 17.17 -2.78
N ALA A 12 -3.33 18.12 -3.20
CA ALA A 12 -3.77 19.25 -4.01
C ALA A 12 -4.31 18.81 -5.38
N CYS A 13 -3.67 17.83 -6.03
CA CYS A 13 -4.17 17.26 -7.28
C CYS A 13 -5.50 16.53 -7.09
N MET A 14 -5.63 15.72 -6.04
CA MET A 14 -6.87 15.00 -5.72
C MET A 14 -8.03 15.97 -5.40
N ARG A 15 -7.76 17.08 -4.69
CA ARG A 15 -8.73 18.16 -4.47
C ARG A 15 -9.22 18.78 -5.77
N ALA A 16 -8.31 19.02 -6.73
CA ALA A 16 -8.70 19.51 -8.05
C ALA A 16 -9.54 18.50 -8.85
N ALA A 17 -9.43 17.20 -8.55
CA ALA A 17 -10.27 16.14 -9.10
C ALA A 17 -11.56 15.88 -8.28
N GLY A 18 -11.84 16.67 -7.25
CA GLY A 18 -13.06 16.58 -6.44
C GLY A 18 -12.95 15.74 -5.15
N HIS A 19 -11.77 15.21 -4.84
CA HIS A 19 -11.54 14.35 -3.66
C HIS A 19 -10.92 15.13 -2.49
N ARG A 20 -11.31 14.83 -1.24
CA ARG A 20 -10.82 15.55 -0.05
C ARG A 20 -9.93 14.69 0.85
N TYR A 21 -8.94 14.03 0.26
CA TYR A 21 -7.97 13.21 0.99
C TYR A 21 -6.73 14.00 1.38
N ALA A 22 -6.27 13.89 2.63
CA ALA A 22 -5.05 14.54 3.09
C ALA A 22 -3.80 13.75 2.68
N THR A 23 -3.92 12.42 2.67
CA THR A 23 -2.87 11.46 2.32
C THR A 23 -3.42 10.36 1.41
N PRO A 24 -2.58 9.66 0.62
CA PRO A 24 -3.03 8.50 -0.14
C PRO A 24 -3.63 7.39 0.73
N GLN A 25 -3.22 7.28 1.99
CA GLN A 25 -3.79 6.34 2.94
C GLN A 25 -5.28 6.62 3.18
N ASP A 26 -5.69 7.89 3.28
CA ASP A 26 -7.10 8.24 3.45
C ASP A 26 -7.95 7.76 2.25
N ALA A 27 -7.41 7.85 1.03
CA ALA A 27 -8.08 7.37 -0.17
C ALA A 27 -8.21 5.83 -0.20
N GLN A 28 -7.15 5.13 0.25
CA GLN A 28 -7.14 3.68 0.37
C GLN A 28 -8.17 3.19 1.40
N GLU A 29 -8.16 3.80 2.60
CA GLU A 29 -9.11 3.48 3.66
C GLU A 29 -10.55 3.78 3.28
N GLY A 30 -10.79 4.79 2.44
CA GLY A 30 -12.11 5.04 1.85
C GLY A 30 -13.20 5.30 2.88
N ARG A 31 -12.88 5.93 4.01
CA ARG A 31 -13.87 6.19 5.09
C ARG A 31 -15.08 6.97 4.59
N ASP A 32 -14.92 7.79 3.56
CA ASP A 32 -15.96 8.60 2.93
C ASP A 32 -16.94 7.81 2.04
N ARG A 33 -16.69 6.51 1.82
CA ARG A 33 -17.50 5.61 1.00
C ARG A 33 -17.95 4.34 1.73
N ARG A 34 -17.65 4.20 3.03
CA ARG A 34 -17.92 2.98 3.81
C ARG A 34 -19.40 2.61 3.90
N GLU A 35 -20.27 3.60 4.03
CA GLU A 35 -21.71 3.37 4.09
C GLU A 35 -22.27 2.86 2.75
N ASP A 36 -21.82 3.44 1.64
CA ASP A 36 -22.23 3.03 0.30
C ASP A 36 -21.79 1.59 -0.01
N GLN A 37 -20.58 1.22 0.41
CA GLN A 37 -20.07 -0.15 0.33
C GLN A 37 -20.93 -1.12 1.15
N LEU A 38 -21.21 -0.78 2.41
CA LEU A 38 -22.03 -1.61 3.28
C LEU A 38 -23.43 -1.81 2.68
N ARG A 39 -24.03 -0.75 2.14
CA ARG A 39 -25.33 -0.82 1.48
C ARG A 39 -25.28 -1.77 0.28
N GLN A 40 -24.26 -1.67 -0.58
CA GLN A 40 -24.12 -2.56 -1.73
C GLN A 40 -23.99 -4.03 -1.32
N LEU A 41 -23.14 -4.32 -0.33
CA LEU A 41 -22.97 -5.66 0.23
C LEU A 41 -24.30 -6.25 0.74
N LEU A 42 -25.09 -5.44 1.45
CA LEU A 42 -26.37 -5.88 2.02
C LEU A 42 -27.48 -6.05 0.97
N THR A 43 -27.43 -5.33 -0.15
CA THR A 43 -28.47 -5.37 -1.20
C THR A 43 -28.24 -6.41 -2.30
N GLY A 44 -27.08 -7.10 -2.31
CA GLY A 44 -26.85 -8.25 -3.20
C GLY A 44 -26.83 -7.94 -4.70
N GLY A 45 -26.39 -6.74 -5.10
CA GLY A 45 -26.25 -6.37 -6.52
C GLY A 45 -25.23 -7.25 -7.25
N ALA A 46 -25.28 -7.25 -8.59
CA ALA A 46 -24.51 -8.14 -9.47
C ALA A 46 -22.97 -8.08 -9.32
N ASP A 47 -22.44 -7.10 -8.58
CA ASP A 47 -21.03 -6.93 -8.21
C ASP A 47 -20.89 -6.63 -6.70
N ALA A 48 -21.65 -7.31 -5.83
CA ALA A 48 -21.59 -7.06 -4.38
C ALA A 48 -20.16 -7.17 -3.80
N ASP A 49 -19.29 -7.96 -4.43
CA ASP A 49 -17.88 -8.14 -4.07
C ASP A 49 -16.90 -7.25 -4.86
N GLY A 50 -17.39 -6.48 -5.84
CA GLY A 50 -16.58 -5.67 -6.75
C GLY A 50 -16.46 -4.20 -6.35
N PRO A 51 -15.46 -3.46 -6.87
CA PRO A 51 -15.33 -2.05 -6.56
C PRO A 51 -16.45 -1.22 -7.18
N THR A 52 -16.96 -0.25 -6.42
CA THR A 52 -18.01 0.66 -6.87
C THR A 52 -17.50 1.60 -7.97
N GLU A 53 -18.40 2.19 -8.77
CA GLU A 53 -18.00 3.19 -9.77
C GLU A 53 -17.31 4.41 -9.17
N ARG A 54 -17.67 4.79 -7.93
CA ARG A 54 -16.98 5.85 -7.18
C ARG A 54 -15.55 5.44 -6.86
N GLU A 55 -15.34 4.19 -6.46
CA GLU A 55 -14.00 3.67 -6.15
C GLU A 55 -13.11 3.58 -7.38
N LYS A 56 -13.65 3.09 -8.50
CA LYS A 56 -12.92 3.05 -9.77
C LYS A 56 -12.48 4.45 -10.19
N ARG A 57 -13.35 5.46 -10.06
CA ARG A 57 -13.01 6.87 -10.34
C ARG A 57 -11.93 7.39 -9.39
N THR A 58 -12.09 7.18 -8.08
CA THR A 58 -11.08 7.58 -7.08
C THR A 58 -9.72 6.95 -7.35
N ALA A 59 -9.68 5.65 -7.68
CA ALA A 59 -8.44 4.94 -8.00
C ALA A 59 -7.80 5.45 -9.30
N ALA A 60 -8.59 5.73 -10.33
CA ALA A 60 -8.09 6.28 -11.58
C ALA A 60 -7.48 7.68 -11.39
N ASP A 61 -8.13 8.53 -10.60
CA ASP A 61 -7.63 9.87 -10.29
C ASP A 61 -6.41 9.83 -9.38
N ASP A 62 -6.38 8.92 -8.40
CA ASP A 62 -5.20 8.65 -7.57
C ASP A 62 -3.99 8.29 -8.44
N ALA A 63 -4.14 7.33 -9.35
CA ALA A 63 -3.07 6.93 -10.27
C ALA A 63 -2.60 8.10 -11.15
N ARG A 64 -3.55 8.91 -11.66
CA ARG A 64 -3.24 10.10 -12.46
C ARG A 64 -2.47 11.14 -11.64
N CYS A 65 -2.92 11.42 -10.42
CA CYS A 65 -2.32 12.40 -9.54
C CYS A 65 -0.94 11.95 -9.05
N LYS A 66 -0.77 10.68 -8.69
CA LYS A 66 0.54 10.08 -8.37
C LYS A 66 1.53 10.23 -9.52
N ARG A 67 1.09 9.97 -10.76
CA ARG A 67 1.92 10.17 -11.96
C ARG A 67 2.28 11.65 -12.17
N ARG A 68 1.30 12.54 -12.16
CA ARG A 68 1.47 13.99 -12.42
C ARG A 68 2.39 14.66 -11.41
N THR A 69 2.31 14.27 -10.14
CA THR A 69 3.09 14.86 -9.05
C THR A 69 4.43 14.18 -8.81
N GLY A 70 4.68 13.05 -9.49
CA GLY A 70 5.86 12.23 -9.22
C GLY A 70 5.87 11.59 -7.83
N TYR A 71 4.70 11.46 -7.19
CA TYR A 71 4.53 10.99 -5.81
C TYR A 71 5.29 9.69 -5.54
N VAL A 72 5.10 8.67 -6.39
CA VAL A 72 5.69 7.35 -6.21
C VAL A 72 7.21 7.41 -6.19
N ARG A 73 7.82 8.17 -7.11
CA ARG A 73 9.28 8.33 -7.13
C ARG A 73 9.80 9.01 -5.87
N ALA A 74 9.13 10.07 -5.43
CA ALA A 74 9.54 10.83 -4.26
C ALA A 74 9.46 9.99 -2.97
N VAL A 75 8.37 9.27 -2.76
CA VAL A 75 8.19 8.40 -1.58
C VAL A 75 9.11 7.18 -1.65
N HIS A 76 9.27 6.56 -2.82
CA HIS A 76 10.18 5.44 -2.99
C HIS A 76 11.64 5.80 -2.67
N ALA A 77 12.12 6.98 -3.08
CA ALA A 77 13.47 7.43 -2.73
C ALA A 77 13.66 7.60 -1.21
N VAL A 78 12.63 8.06 -0.50
CA VAL A 78 12.65 8.16 0.97
C VAL A 78 12.67 6.77 1.60
N ASP A 79 11.80 5.89 1.12
CA ASP A 79 11.66 4.51 1.59
C ASP A 79 12.97 3.73 1.43
N VAL A 80 13.56 3.71 0.23
CA VAL A 80 14.85 3.05 -0.04
C VAL A 80 15.93 3.55 0.91
N ARG A 81 16.05 4.86 1.10
CA ARG A 81 17.07 5.43 2.00
C ARG A 81 16.88 4.95 3.44
N VAL A 82 15.64 4.93 3.92
CA VAL A 82 15.32 4.48 5.29
C VAL A 82 15.56 2.97 5.42
N GLN A 83 15.08 2.17 4.47
CA GLN A 83 15.29 0.72 4.48
C GLN A 83 16.77 0.35 4.40
N THR A 84 17.55 0.96 3.51
CA THR A 84 19.00 0.71 3.42
C THR A 84 19.70 1.02 4.74
N ARG A 85 19.33 2.12 5.40
CA ARG A 85 19.86 2.45 6.72
C ARG A 85 19.50 1.38 7.75
N LEU A 86 18.22 1.02 7.87
CA LEU A 86 17.76 0.01 8.83
C LEU A 86 18.39 -1.37 8.56
N VAL A 87 18.53 -1.76 7.30
CA VAL A 87 19.21 -3.01 6.93
C VAL A 87 20.68 -3.00 7.34
N ALA A 88 21.37 -1.86 7.19
CA ALA A 88 22.75 -1.73 7.64
C ALA A 88 22.85 -1.79 9.18
N GLU A 89 21.95 -1.09 9.89
CA GLU A 89 21.88 -1.07 11.35
C GLU A 89 21.55 -2.46 11.95
N HIS A 90 20.69 -3.23 11.30
CA HIS A 90 20.20 -4.53 11.79
C HIS A 90 20.76 -5.74 11.03
N ARG A 91 21.90 -5.58 10.35
CA ARG A 91 22.44 -6.61 9.44
C ARG A 91 22.58 -7.97 10.11
N GLU A 92 23.19 -8.03 11.30
CA GLU A 92 23.42 -9.29 11.99
C GLU A 92 22.13 -9.99 12.42
N GLU A 93 21.13 -9.23 12.85
CA GLU A 93 19.80 -9.77 13.20
C GLU A 93 19.13 -10.40 11.98
N LEU A 94 19.13 -9.67 10.86
CA LEU A 94 18.58 -10.16 9.59
C LEU A 94 19.30 -11.41 9.09
N GLU A 95 20.62 -11.48 9.27
CA GLU A 95 21.42 -12.67 8.94
C GLU A 95 21.08 -13.88 9.82
N ARG A 96 20.88 -13.66 11.13
CA ARG A 96 20.44 -14.71 12.06
C ARG A 96 19.05 -15.24 11.70
N GLU A 97 18.09 -14.37 11.39
CA GLU A 97 16.76 -14.82 10.97
C GLU A 97 16.82 -15.56 9.64
N ARG A 98 17.65 -15.10 8.69
CA ARG A 98 17.86 -15.81 7.42
C ARG A 98 18.42 -17.22 7.63
N ALA A 99 19.35 -17.40 8.56
CA ALA A 99 19.89 -18.72 8.92
C ALA A 99 18.79 -19.63 9.51
N ARG A 100 17.99 -19.12 10.45
CA ARG A 100 16.88 -19.87 11.05
C ARG A 100 15.85 -20.34 10.02
N VAL A 101 15.46 -19.48 9.09
CA VAL A 101 14.53 -19.84 8.01
C VAL A 101 15.12 -20.95 7.13
N ARG A 102 16.40 -20.86 6.77
CA ARG A 102 17.08 -21.91 5.98
C ARG A 102 17.11 -23.25 6.72
N ASP A 103 17.38 -23.21 8.02
CA ASP A 103 17.41 -24.40 8.87
C ASP A 103 16.02 -25.04 8.97
N ALA A 104 14.97 -24.25 9.18
CA ALA A 104 13.59 -24.73 9.21
C ALA A 104 13.19 -25.41 7.88
N VAL A 105 13.51 -24.79 6.74
CA VAL A 105 13.25 -25.37 5.41
C VAL A 105 14.01 -26.67 5.20
N ARG A 106 15.28 -26.74 5.62
CA ARG A 106 16.09 -27.96 5.52
C ARG A 106 15.47 -29.11 6.33
N THR A 107 15.05 -28.84 7.57
CA THR A 107 14.38 -29.82 8.42
C THR A 107 13.07 -30.28 7.80
N ALA A 108 12.23 -29.37 7.31
CA ALA A 108 10.96 -29.72 6.68
C ALA A 108 11.16 -30.64 5.46
N ARG A 109 12.17 -30.38 4.62
CA ARG A 109 12.51 -31.23 3.48
C ARG A 109 12.95 -32.63 3.90
N ALA A 110 13.72 -32.75 4.98
CA ALA A 110 14.15 -34.04 5.50
C ALA A 110 12.95 -34.89 5.98
N VAL A 111 12.01 -34.28 6.69
CA VAL A 111 10.78 -34.94 7.14
C VAL A 111 9.95 -35.46 5.96
N LEU A 112 9.74 -34.62 4.95
CA LEU A 112 8.98 -34.98 3.75
C LEU A 112 9.66 -36.09 2.92
N ALA A 113 10.99 -36.19 2.96
CA ALA A 113 11.73 -37.23 2.26
C ALA A 113 11.78 -38.57 3.03
N SER A 114 11.49 -38.54 4.34
CA SER A 114 11.44 -39.72 5.21
C SER A 114 10.04 -40.29 5.43
N ALA A 115 9.02 -39.65 4.86
CA ALA A 115 7.62 -40.08 4.87
C ALA A 115 7.26 -40.79 3.57
#